data_AF-A0A9E5KEM3-F1
#
_entry.id   AF-A0A9E5KEM3-F1
#
_cell.length_a   1.000
_cell.length_b   1.000
_cell.length_c   1.000
_cell.angle_alpha   90.00
_cell.angle_beta   90.00
_cell.angle_gamma   90.00
#
_symmetry.space_group_name_H-M   'P 1'
#
loop_
_entity.id
_entity.type
_entity.pdbx_description
1 polymer ?
#
loop_
_entity_poly.entity_id
_entity_poly.type
_entity_poly.pdbx_seq_one_letter_code
_entity_poly.pdbx_strand_id
1 'polypeptide(L)'
;MARTTFSGPLRSMGGMYQQGPGAVLTISASTTLDPVTHGGRLLLVGGSLAAALTITLPTINTTSDGATSGPGRDYNTQNNLGVLYSIWVPTTISTSSLKIGTDGTDKFIGSLLSVDTDTSGAMVGFTANGSSNDFINLNGTTTGGVAGTWIEIRALAALKYAVTGVILGTGTVATPFADS
;
A
#
# COMPACT_ATOMS: atom_id res chain seq x y z
N MET A 1 2.04 -24.80 2.68
CA MET A 1 2.51 -24.97 4.07
C MET A 1 1.57 -24.21 4.99
N ALA A 2 1.33 -24.72 6.20
CA ALA A 2 0.53 -24.03 7.21
C ALA A 2 1.22 -22.72 7.65
N ARG A 3 0.43 -21.71 8.01
CA ARG A 3 0.92 -20.45 8.62
C ARG A 3 1.62 -20.76 9.95
N THR A 4 2.82 -20.21 10.15
CA THR A 4 3.47 -20.17 11.47
C THR A 4 3.14 -18.84 12.14
N THR A 5 2.65 -18.88 13.38
CA THR A 5 2.28 -17.71 14.16
C THR A 5 3.14 -17.65 15.41
N PHE A 6 3.79 -16.51 15.66
CA PHE A 6 4.46 -16.23 16.92
C PHE A 6 3.58 -15.31 17.77
N SER A 7 3.40 -15.64 19.04
CA SER A 7 2.66 -14.82 20.00
C SER A 7 3.54 -14.49 21.19
N GLY A 8 3.61 -13.20 21.52
CA GLY A 8 4.51 -12.66 22.55
C GLY A 8 5.80 -12.07 21.98
N PRO A 9 6.69 -11.57 22.84
CA PRO A 9 7.94 -10.92 22.42
C PRO A 9 8.87 -11.88 21.68
N LEU A 10 9.37 -11.45 20.52
CA LEU A 10 10.46 -12.12 19.80
C LEU A 10 11.77 -11.40 20.10
N ARG A 11 12.78 -12.13 20.61
CA ARG A 11 14.14 -11.61 20.78
C ARG A 11 15.06 -12.23 19.73
N SER A 12 15.44 -11.46 18.72
CA SER A 12 16.49 -11.83 17.76
C SER A 12 17.77 -11.07 18.04
N MET A 13 18.91 -11.78 18.11
CA MET A 13 20.23 -11.18 18.28
C MET A 13 20.97 -10.96 16.94
N GLY A 14 20.41 -11.46 15.83
CA GLY A 14 20.99 -11.38 14.49
C GLY A 14 20.07 -10.77 13.42
N GLY A 15 18.93 -10.20 13.83
CA GLY A 15 17.91 -9.63 12.93
C GLY A 15 16.89 -10.64 12.40
N MET A 16 16.02 -10.17 11.51
CA MET A 16 15.06 -10.98 10.74
C MET A 16 15.06 -10.43 9.33
N TYR A 17 15.11 -11.29 8.31
CA TYR A 17 15.01 -10.89 6.91
C TYR A 17 14.01 -11.79 6.18
N GLN A 18 13.25 -11.20 5.25
CA GLN A 18 12.41 -11.97 4.32
C GLN A 18 13.20 -12.23 3.04
N GLN A 19 13.16 -13.46 2.53
CA GLN A 19 13.88 -13.85 1.32
C GLN A 19 13.09 -14.90 0.52
N GLY A 20 13.27 -14.84 -0.80
CA GLY A 20 12.74 -15.81 -1.76
C GLY A 20 11.57 -15.27 -2.58
N PRO A 21 11.11 -16.03 -3.59
CA PRO A 21 10.06 -15.58 -4.52
C PRO A 21 8.75 -15.18 -3.83
N GLY A 22 8.44 -15.76 -2.67
CA GLY A 22 7.22 -15.43 -1.92
C GLY A 22 7.25 -14.07 -1.20
N ALA A 23 8.42 -13.43 -1.07
CA ALA A 23 8.55 -12.10 -0.48
C ALA A 23 8.09 -10.98 -1.44
N VAL A 24 7.94 -11.31 -2.73
CA VAL A 24 7.54 -10.39 -3.79
C VAL A 24 6.31 -10.96 -4.50
N LEU A 25 5.30 -10.13 -4.75
CA LEU A 25 4.07 -10.54 -5.41
C LEU A 25 3.69 -9.57 -6.52
N THR A 26 3.58 -10.07 -7.74
CA THR A 26 3.12 -9.26 -8.89
C THR A 26 1.60 -9.24 -8.95
N ILE A 27 1.03 -8.04 -9.02
CA ILE A 27 -0.39 -7.78 -9.22
C ILE A 27 -0.61 -7.43 -10.69
N SER A 28 -1.31 -8.30 -11.42
CA SER A 28 -1.59 -8.16 -12.85
C SER A 28 -3.06 -7.88 -13.17
N ALA A 29 -3.93 -7.93 -12.16
CA ALA A 29 -5.35 -7.64 -12.27
C ALA A 29 -5.85 -6.95 -10.99
N SER A 30 -7.02 -6.30 -11.06
CA SER A 30 -7.63 -5.65 -9.90
C SER A 30 -7.79 -6.66 -8.75
N THR A 31 -7.31 -6.29 -7.57
CA THR A 31 -7.13 -7.21 -6.44
C THR A 31 -7.45 -6.50 -5.14
N THR A 32 -8.24 -7.16 -4.29
CA THR A 32 -8.40 -6.76 -2.89
C THR A 32 -7.28 -7.36 -2.06
N LEU A 33 -6.51 -6.51 -1.37
CA LEU A 33 -5.43 -6.93 -0.51
C LEU A 33 -5.97 -7.53 0.80
N ASP A 34 -5.16 -8.38 1.41
CA ASP A 34 -5.44 -8.97 2.70
C ASP A 34 -4.12 -9.11 3.49
N PRO A 35 -4.17 -9.08 4.83
CA PRO A 35 -2.97 -9.16 5.66
C PRO A 35 -2.13 -10.44 5.45
N VAL A 36 -2.76 -11.57 5.13
CA VAL A 36 -2.08 -12.88 5.07
C VAL A 36 -1.31 -13.05 3.78
N THR A 37 -1.91 -12.68 2.64
CA THR A 37 -1.29 -12.87 1.32
C THR A 37 -0.38 -11.70 0.95
N HIS A 38 -0.68 -10.49 1.43
CA HIS A 38 -0.06 -9.25 0.94
C HIS A 38 0.74 -8.49 2.01
N GLY A 39 0.39 -8.64 3.29
CA GLY A 39 1.01 -7.88 4.38
C GLY A 39 2.52 -8.16 4.50
N GLY A 40 3.31 -7.10 4.55
CA GLY A 40 4.77 -7.16 4.70
C GLY A 40 5.54 -7.70 3.50
N ARG A 41 4.88 -7.94 2.36
CA ARG A 41 5.51 -8.32 1.09
C ARG A 41 5.69 -7.09 0.20
N LEU A 42 6.58 -7.20 -0.79
CA LEU A 42 6.70 -6.22 -1.86
C LEU A 42 5.69 -6.52 -2.98
N LEU A 43 4.77 -5.61 -3.22
CA LEU A 43 3.73 -5.72 -4.24
C LEU A 43 4.19 -5.00 -5.51
N LEU A 44 4.36 -5.74 -6.61
CA LEU A 44 4.78 -5.20 -7.89
C LEU A 44 3.57 -4.95 -8.78
N VAL A 45 3.48 -3.77 -9.37
CA VAL A 45 2.40 -3.42 -10.30
C VAL A 45 2.89 -2.35 -11.28
N GLY A 46 2.52 -2.44 -12.56
CA GLY A 46 2.93 -1.46 -13.56
C GLY A 46 3.08 -2.06 -14.96
N GLY A 47 3.77 -1.34 -15.83
CA GLY A 47 3.95 -1.70 -17.24
C GLY A 47 2.71 -1.43 -18.09
N SER A 48 2.56 -2.22 -19.15
CA SER A 48 1.38 -2.15 -20.01
C SER A 48 0.20 -2.80 -19.31
N LEU A 49 -0.72 -1.98 -18.82
CA LEU A 49 -1.96 -2.41 -18.19
C LEU A 49 -3.05 -2.51 -19.27
N ALA A 50 -3.70 -3.68 -19.37
CA ALA A 50 -4.76 -3.91 -20.35
C ALA A 50 -6.02 -3.05 -20.11
N ALA A 51 -6.23 -2.64 -18.86
CA ALA A 51 -7.30 -1.75 -18.42
C ALA A 51 -6.87 -1.07 -17.11
N ALA A 52 -7.70 -0.14 -16.61
CA ALA A 52 -7.46 0.48 -15.32
C ALA A 52 -7.46 -0.59 -14.22
N LEU A 53 -6.34 -0.72 -13.50
CA LEU A 53 -6.18 -1.69 -12.43
C LEU A 53 -6.49 -1.02 -11.10
N THR A 54 -7.31 -1.67 -10.26
CA THR A 54 -7.59 -1.19 -8.90
C THR A 54 -7.04 -2.17 -7.87
N ILE A 55 -6.13 -1.69 -7.02
CA ILE A 55 -5.72 -2.34 -5.79
C ILE A 55 -6.62 -1.80 -4.68
N THR A 56 -7.41 -2.67 -4.06
CA THR A 56 -8.31 -2.27 -2.97
C THR A 56 -7.71 -2.70 -1.64
N LEU A 57 -7.47 -1.75 -0.73
CA LEU A 57 -7.09 -2.03 0.65
C LEU A 57 -8.29 -2.64 1.39
N PRO A 58 -8.06 -3.61 2.30
CA PRO A 58 -9.15 -4.15 3.11
C PRO A 58 -9.68 -3.08 4.07
N THR A 59 -10.94 -3.19 4.50
CA THR A 59 -11.47 -2.34 5.58
C THR A 59 -10.62 -2.48 6.83
N ILE A 60 -10.27 -1.36 7.48
CA ILE A 60 -9.58 -1.39 8.76
C ILE A 60 -10.50 -1.98 9.82
N ASN A 61 -10.03 -3.07 10.44
CA ASN A 61 -10.70 -3.69 11.57
C ASN A 61 -9.86 -3.46 12.83
N THR A 62 -10.45 -2.77 13.80
CA THR A 62 -9.84 -2.46 15.10
C THR A 62 -10.43 -3.26 16.25
N THR A 63 -11.21 -4.31 15.98
CA THR A 63 -11.83 -5.13 17.04
C THR A 63 -10.75 -5.77 17.90
N SER A 64 -10.98 -5.79 19.21
CA SER A 64 -10.16 -6.57 20.13
C SER A 64 -10.31 -8.06 19.84
N ASP A 65 -9.27 -8.83 20.15
CA ASP A 65 -9.32 -10.30 20.10
C ASP A 65 -10.48 -10.83 20.98
N GLY A 66 -11.17 -11.87 20.51
CA GLY A 66 -12.23 -12.52 21.27
C GLY A 66 -11.69 -13.20 22.54
N ALA A 67 -12.46 -13.21 23.62
CA ALA A 67 -12.06 -13.73 24.94
C ALA A 67 -11.93 -15.28 25.03
N THR A 68 -12.10 -16.01 23.92
CA THR A 68 -12.58 -17.41 23.97
C THR A 68 -11.52 -18.52 23.82
N SER A 69 -10.24 -18.27 24.05
CA SER A 69 -9.20 -19.31 23.89
C SER A 69 -8.26 -19.44 25.10
N GLY A 70 -8.81 -19.59 26.30
CA GLY A 70 -8.03 -19.90 27.52
C GLY A 70 -7.05 -18.79 27.92
N PRO A 71 -5.99 -19.08 28.71
CA PRO A 71 -4.96 -18.11 29.02
C PRO A 71 -4.13 -17.82 27.75
N GLY A 72 -4.59 -16.88 26.91
CA GLY A 72 -3.95 -16.51 25.65
C GLY A 72 -4.81 -15.56 24.80
N ARG A 73 -4.20 -14.92 23.80
CA ARG A 73 -4.91 -14.13 22.78
C ARG A 73 -5.48 -15.04 21.70
N ASP A 74 -6.61 -14.68 21.10
CA ASP A 74 -7.12 -15.37 19.90
C ASP A 74 -6.19 -15.11 18.71
N TYR A 75 -5.66 -16.20 18.13
CA TYR A 75 -4.74 -16.13 17.00
C TYR A 75 -5.43 -15.94 15.65
N ASN A 76 -6.76 -16.07 15.61
CA ASN A 76 -7.59 -15.85 14.44
C ASN A 76 -8.24 -14.46 14.46
N THR A 77 -7.48 -13.46 14.91
CA THR A 77 -7.92 -12.07 14.95
C THR A 77 -8.19 -11.52 13.54
N GLN A 78 -9.29 -10.78 13.41
CA GLN A 78 -9.59 -10.02 12.20
C GLN A 78 -8.95 -8.62 12.24
N ASN A 79 -8.34 -8.24 13.38
CA ASN A 79 -7.69 -6.95 13.54
C ASN A 79 -6.50 -6.85 12.59
N ASN A 80 -6.49 -5.81 11.76
CA ASN A 80 -5.46 -5.58 10.75
C ASN A 80 -4.68 -4.27 10.99
N LEU A 81 -4.81 -3.67 12.17
CA LEU A 81 -3.99 -2.52 12.54
C LEU A 81 -2.50 -2.85 12.50
N GLY A 82 -1.71 -1.90 12.02
CA GLY A 82 -0.27 -2.00 11.89
C GLY A 82 0.21 -2.75 10.64
N VAL A 83 -0.67 -3.40 9.88
CA VAL A 83 -0.30 -4.07 8.63
C VAL A 83 0.24 -3.05 7.63
N LEU A 84 1.40 -3.35 7.05
CA LEU A 84 2.10 -2.55 6.05
C LEU A 84 1.96 -3.20 4.67
N TYR A 85 1.59 -2.41 3.68
CA TYR A 85 1.59 -2.76 2.26
C TYR A 85 2.60 -1.88 1.53
N SER A 86 3.62 -2.49 0.92
CA SER A 86 4.65 -1.80 0.16
C SER A 86 4.44 -2.07 -1.33
N ILE A 87 4.18 -1.02 -2.11
CA ILE A 87 3.86 -1.07 -3.53
C ILE A 87 5.01 -0.46 -4.32
N TRP A 88 5.47 -1.17 -5.35
CA TRP A 88 6.53 -0.74 -6.25
C TRP A 88 6.11 -0.84 -7.71
N VAL A 89 6.46 0.19 -8.47
CA VAL A 89 6.27 0.23 -9.92
C VAL A 89 7.61 -0.04 -10.62
N PRO A 90 7.90 -1.29 -11.04
CA PRO A 90 9.16 -1.62 -11.68
C PRO A 90 9.27 -1.09 -13.12
N THR A 91 8.13 -0.93 -13.79
CA THR A 91 8.02 -0.46 -15.18
C THR A 91 6.92 0.58 -15.24
N THR A 92 7.17 1.71 -15.91
CA THR A 92 6.20 2.81 -16.06
C THR A 92 4.85 2.30 -16.56
N ILE A 93 3.77 2.78 -15.94
CA ILE A 93 2.41 2.55 -16.40
C ILE A 93 2.22 3.31 -17.72
N SER A 94 2.00 2.64 -18.85
CA SER A 94 2.08 3.30 -20.17
C SER A 94 0.79 3.33 -20.98
N THR A 95 -0.19 2.50 -20.67
CA THR A 95 -1.41 2.32 -21.49
C THR A 95 -2.72 2.58 -20.75
N SER A 96 -2.68 2.69 -19.43
CA SER A 96 -3.86 2.90 -18.59
C SER A 96 -3.48 3.57 -17.26
N SER A 97 -4.16 3.24 -16.17
CA SER A 97 -3.91 3.80 -14.84
C SER A 97 -3.93 2.72 -13.76
N LEU A 98 -3.20 2.97 -12.68
CA LEU A 98 -3.33 2.23 -11.43
C LEU A 98 -4.07 3.10 -10.42
N LYS A 99 -5.09 2.51 -9.79
CA LYS A 99 -5.76 3.07 -8.62
C LYS A 99 -5.41 2.23 -7.40
N ILE A 100 -5.08 2.89 -6.30
CA ILE A 100 -4.98 2.27 -4.99
C ILE A 100 -6.08 2.88 -4.14
N GLY A 101 -7.15 2.12 -3.94
CA GLY A 101 -8.36 2.57 -3.25
C GLY A 101 -8.46 1.97 -1.85
N THR A 102 -9.16 2.65 -0.96
CA THR A 102 -9.73 2.03 0.24
C THR A 102 -11.10 1.41 -0.09
N ASP A 103 -11.81 0.91 0.92
CA ASP A 103 -13.19 0.44 0.81
C ASP A 103 -14.23 1.58 0.70
N GLY A 104 -13.77 2.84 0.66
CA GLY A 104 -14.61 4.04 0.66
C GLY A 104 -15.00 4.53 2.06
N THR A 105 -14.77 3.74 3.11
CA THR A 105 -14.99 4.14 4.51
C THR A 105 -13.69 4.70 5.10
N ASP A 106 -12.59 3.97 4.90
CA ASP A 106 -11.27 4.40 5.35
C ASP A 106 -10.77 5.60 4.51
N LYS A 107 -9.83 6.37 5.06
CA LYS A 107 -9.27 7.56 4.42
C LYS A 107 -7.76 7.62 4.55
N PHE A 108 -7.12 8.19 3.54
CA PHE A 108 -5.67 8.41 3.54
C PHE A 108 -5.28 9.61 4.39
N ILE A 109 -4.22 9.45 5.18
CA ILE A 109 -3.49 10.51 5.87
C ILE A 109 -2.00 10.41 5.51
N GLY A 110 -1.25 11.48 5.74
CA GLY A 110 0.17 11.52 5.41
C GLY A 110 0.41 12.16 4.05
N SER A 111 1.50 11.76 3.38
CA SER A 111 1.97 12.47 2.20
C SER A 111 2.78 11.60 1.25
N LEU A 112 2.75 11.95 -0.03
CA LEU A 112 3.64 11.41 -1.06
C LEU A 112 4.51 12.53 -1.59
N LEU A 113 5.81 12.25 -1.77
CA LEU A 113 6.72 13.14 -2.46
C LEU A 113 6.75 12.78 -3.95
N SER A 114 6.38 13.70 -4.82
CA SER A 114 6.51 13.51 -6.25
C SER A 114 7.80 14.12 -6.77
N VAL A 115 8.47 13.44 -7.71
CA VAL A 115 9.63 13.95 -8.43
C VAL A 115 9.31 14.01 -9.92
N ASP A 116 9.46 15.19 -10.51
CA ASP A 116 9.44 15.41 -11.96
C ASP A 116 10.76 14.88 -12.55
N THR A 117 10.66 13.80 -13.30
CA THR A 117 11.83 13.05 -13.81
C THR A 117 12.21 13.38 -15.26
N ASP A 118 11.41 14.15 -15.99
CA ASP A 118 11.65 14.44 -17.41
C ASP A 118 12.10 15.88 -17.70
N THR A 119 12.07 16.78 -16.71
CA THR A 119 12.59 18.14 -16.89
C THR A 119 13.68 18.53 -15.90
N SER A 120 13.32 18.75 -14.63
CA SER A 120 14.12 19.53 -13.68
C SER A 120 14.53 18.77 -12.43
N GLY A 121 13.97 17.58 -12.19
CA GLY A 121 14.12 16.91 -10.89
C GLY A 121 13.34 17.61 -9.77
N ALA A 122 12.44 18.55 -10.10
CA ALA A 122 11.67 19.29 -9.11
C ALA A 122 10.83 18.32 -8.26
N MET A 123 10.76 18.62 -6.97
CA MET A 123 10.09 17.79 -5.99
C MET A 123 8.93 18.53 -5.35
N VAL A 124 7.76 17.87 -5.29
CA VAL A 124 6.53 18.44 -4.75
C VAL A 124 5.92 17.47 -3.75
N GLY A 125 5.65 17.93 -2.54
CA GLY A 125 4.94 17.16 -1.52
C GLY A 125 3.42 17.29 -1.69
N PHE A 126 2.72 16.16 -1.79
CA PHE A 126 1.27 16.10 -1.78
C PHE A 126 0.80 15.47 -0.47
N THR A 127 -0.14 16.12 0.21
CA THR A 127 -0.70 15.64 1.48
C THR A 127 -2.13 15.15 1.27
N ALA A 128 -2.43 13.95 1.76
CA ALA A 128 -3.80 13.49 1.82
C ALA A 128 -4.60 14.36 2.79
N ASN A 129 -5.85 14.68 2.45
CA ASN A 129 -6.66 15.58 3.25
C ASN A 129 -7.18 14.95 4.56
N GLY A 130 -7.06 13.62 4.72
CA GLY A 130 -7.48 12.92 5.93
C GLY A 130 -8.99 12.80 6.12
N SER A 131 -9.82 13.30 5.20
CA SER A 131 -11.28 13.39 5.36
C SER A 131 -12.07 12.77 4.20
N SER A 132 -11.66 12.97 2.95
CA SER A 132 -12.35 12.44 1.77
C SER A 132 -11.47 11.58 0.87
N ASN A 133 -10.15 11.80 0.87
CA ASN A 133 -9.27 11.05 -0.02
C ASN A 133 -9.23 9.57 0.34
N ASP A 134 -9.71 8.75 -0.57
CA ASP A 134 -9.74 7.29 -0.51
C ASP A 134 -9.12 6.61 -1.73
N PHE A 135 -8.63 7.39 -2.70
CA PHE A 135 -7.86 6.88 -3.83
C PHE A 135 -6.50 7.56 -3.96
N ILE A 136 -5.51 6.77 -4.39
CA ILE A 136 -4.25 7.22 -4.98
C ILE A 136 -4.29 6.78 -6.43
N ASN A 137 -4.34 7.74 -7.35
CA ASN A 137 -4.43 7.52 -8.78
C ASN A 137 -3.06 7.78 -9.42
N LEU A 138 -2.52 6.79 -10.12
CA LEU A 138 -1.24 6.84 -10.82
C LEU A 138 -1.49 6.62 -12.32
N ASN A 139 -1.12 7.59 -13.15
CA ASN A 139 -1.36 7.59 -14.59
C ASN A 139 -0.10 7.37 -15.44
N GLY A 140 1.05 7.08 -14.81
CA GLY A 140 2.32 6.92 -15.50
C GLY A 140 2.99 8.23 -15.91
N THR A 141 2.43 9.37 -15.54
CA THR A 141 2.90 10.71 -15.91
C THR A 141 2.73 11.67 -14.73
N THR A 142 1.82 12.66 -14.80
CA THR A 142 1.70 13.78 -13.85
C THR A 142 1.32 13.36 -12.44
N THR A 143 0.57 12.28 -12.27
CA THR A 143 0.15 11.79 -10.93
C THR A 143 1.07 10.69 -10.40
N GLY A 144 2.20 10.44 -11.07
CA GLY A 144 3.13 9.39 -10.71
C GLY A 144 2.86 8.07 -11.45
N GLY A 145 3.59 7.00 -11.09
CA GLY A 145 3.51 5.71 -11.77
C GLY A 145 4.57 5.51 -12.87
N VAL A 146 5.56 6.40 -12.94
CA VAL A 146 6.81 6.14 -13.67
C VAL A 146 7.60 5.07 -12.92
N ALA A 147 8.36 4.26 -13.66
CA ALA A 147 9.26 3.24 -13.13
C ALA A 147 10.13 3.83 -12.03
N GLY A 148 10.08 3.25 -10.84
CA GLY A 148 10.72 3.83 -9.66
C GLY A 148 9.76 4.38 -8.61
N THR A 149 8.44 4.38 -8.87
CA THR A 149 7.43 4.81 -7.90
C THR A 149 7.32 3.80 -6.74
N TRP A 150 7.52 4.28 -5.51
CA TRP A 150 7.43 3.50 -4.26
C TRP A 150 6.42 4.12 -3.30
N ILE A 151 5.46 3.32 -2.84
CA ILE A 151 4.41 3.75 -1.91
C ILE A 151 4.30 2.74 -0.78
N GLU A 152 4.27 3.23 0.46
CA GLU A 152 3.98 2.45 1.65
C GLU A 152 2.67 2.92 2.29
N ILE A 153 1.80 1.96 2.60
CA ILE A 153 0.50 2.22 3.20
C ILE A 153 0.35 1.36 4.44
N ARG A 154 0.04 1.98 5.59
CA ARG A 154 -0.14 1.30 6.87
C ARG A 154 -1.51 1.56 7.47
N ALA A 155 -2.20 0.51 7.93
CA ALA A 155 -3.39 0.66 8.75
C ALA A 155 -3.00 1.27 10.10
N LEU A 156 -3.16 2.59 10.28
CA LEU A 156 -2.61 3.29 11.45
C LEU A 156 -3.61 3.32 12.61
N ALA A 157 -4.86 3.64 12.32
CA ALA A 157 -5.95 3.75 13.28
C ALA A 157 -7.29 3.49 12.56
N ALA A 158 -8.39 3.40 13.32
CA ALA A 158 -9.73 3.28 12.74
C ALA A 158 -9.95 4.38 11.69
N LEU A 159 -10.41 3.99 10.49
CA LEU A 159 -10.68 4.90 9.37
C LEU A 159 -9.47 5.61 8.78
N LYS A 160 -8.24 5.25 9.17
CA LYS A 160 -7.00 5.98 8.80
C LYS A 160 -5.91 5.06 8.28
N TYR A 161 -5.69 5.12 6.97
CA TYR A 161 -4.52 4.57 6.31
C TYR A 161 -3.44 5.64 6.20
N ALA A 162 -2.29 5.42 6.84
CA ALA A 162 -1.13 6.30 6.71
C ALA A 162 -0.35 5.97 5.44
N VAL A 163 -0.06 6.99 4.65
CA VAL A 163 0.64 6.90 3.36
C VAL A 163 1.96 7.66 3.44
N THR A 164 3.02 7.02 2.95
CA THR A 164 4.33 7.63 2.74
C THR A 164 4.99 7.04 1.50
N GLY A 165 5.88 7.78 0.83
CA GLY A 165 6.59 7.27 -0.34
C GLY A 165 7.10 8.36 -1.27
N VAL A 166 7.80 7.90 -2.30
CA VAL A 166 8.26 8.73 -3.41
C VAL A 166 7.62 8.21 -4.69
N ILE A 167 6.87 9.07 -5.36
CA ILE A 167 6.28 8.77 -6.66
C ILE A 167 7.05 9.52 -7.74
N LEU A 168 7.24 8.88 -8.89
CA LEU A 168 7.95 9.47 -10.01
C LEU A 168 6.97 9.80 -11.11
N GLY A 169 7.05 11.02 -11.63
CA GLY A 169 6.17 11.54 -12.67
C GLY A 169 6.92 12.30 -13.75
N THR A 170 6.15 12.80 -14.72
CA THR A 170 6.63 13.60 -15.85
C THR A 170 5.69 14.80 -16.08
N GLY A 171 6.21 15.83 -16.74
CA GLY A 171 5.51 17.11 -16.92
C GLY A 171 5.27 17.81 -15.58
N THR A 172 4.25 18.67 -15.51
CA THR A 172 3.86 19.29 -14.24
C THR A 172 3.19 18.27 -13.34
N VAL A 173 3.93 17.79 -12.33
CA VAL A 173 3.41 16.83 -11.35
C VAL A 173 2.18 17.38 -10.63
N ALA A 174 1.22 16.49 -10.39
CA ALA A 174 -0.08 16.78 -9.81
C ALA A 174 -0.38 15.81 -8.66
N THR A 175 -1.31 16.19 -7.79
CA THR A 175 -1.68 15.34 -6.65
C THR A 175 -2.20 13.99 -7.14
N PRO A 176 -1.70 12.86 -6.59
CA PRO A 176 -2.27 11.55 -6.85
C PRO A 176 -3.51 11.28 -5.97
N PHE A 177 -3.70 12.02 -4.88
CA PHE A 177 -4.81 11.80 -3.96
C PHE A 177 -6.13 12.27 -4.57
N ALA A 178 -7.15 11.42 -4.47
CA ALA A 178 -8.49 11.64 -5.03
C ALA A 178 -9.57 11.01 -4.16
N ASP A 179 -10.82 11.35 -4.48
CA ASP A 179 -12.04 10.81 -3.85
C ASP A 179 -12.72 9.76 -4.77
N SER A 180 -12.05 9.32 -5.85
CA SER A 180 -12.50 8.33 -6.84
C SER A 180 -11.39 7.76 -7.72
#